data_AF-A0A7C5U6V4-F1
#
_entry.id   AF-A0A7C5U6V4-F1
#
_cell.length_a   1.000
_cell.length_b   1.000
_cell.length_c   1.000
_cell.angle_alpha   90.00
_cell.angle_beta   90.00
_cell.angle_gamma   90.00
#
_symmetry.space_group_name_H-M   'P 1'
#
loop_
_entity.id
_entity.type
_entity.pdbx_description
1 polymer ?
#
loop_
_entity_poly.entity_id
_entity_poly.type
_entity_poly.pdbx_seq_one_letter_code
_entity_poly.pdbx_strand_id
1 'polypeptide(L)'
;SLEEIFALRFQAVRGKKAVRIFDLNNKDVQKMQEALLSRKSVEAEVKFKNTPKGFRISLDHQPFGPSAFLEDFKLYPSSTDFKLEKVFYDFDLKASEAVSWLYRNKVPISKIQQALSIGMLGVRRRLVPTRWSITAVDDTIGKFLLEKVKTYPQISEFRVYYKEYLDNRWIVLMFPSYWQYESIEAWYPGTIVDTLAIGGDYEGFEFKKDYASIGGCWYAARAMVAEKLFEERRQAGVLILREIHENYVPIGVWNVRETLRNMLKEKPEIFDSLEKSLTYISSRLEIPLKVWIKNSKILKSFYHQSNIKQFLRKTI
;
A
#
# COMPACT_ATOMS: atom_id res chain seq x y z
N SER A 1 -7.31 19.59 2.06
CA SER A 1 -7.61 18.97 3.38
C SER A 1 -8.21 17.58 3.20
N LEU A 2 -8.45 16.83 4.29
CA LEU A 2 -9.19 15.56 4.22
C LEU A 2 -10.62 15.78 3.69
N GLU A 3 -11.25 16.86 4.12
CA GLU A 3 -12.61 17.27 3.70
C GLU A 3 -12.74 17.48 2.20
N GLU A 4 -11.75 18.11 1.54
CA GLU A 4 -11.74 18.29 0.09
C GLU A 4 -11.72 16.95 -0.65
N ILE A 5 -10.93 15.99 -0.17
CA ILE A 5 -10.87 14.64 -0.75
C ILE A 5 -12.24 13.97 -0.64
N PHE A 6 -12.90 14.11 0.52
CA PHE A 6 -14.25 13.59 0.73
C PHE A 6 -15.28 14.28 -0.16
N ALA A 7 -15.25 15.60 -0.25
CA ALA A 7 -16.18 16.38 -1.08
C ALA A 7 -16.11 15.92 -2.55
N LEU A 8 -14.90 15.80 -3.10
CA LEU A 8 -14.70 15.29 -4.46
C LEU A 8 -15.21 13.84 -4.63
N ARG A 9 -15.01 12.99 -3.62
CA ARG A 9 -15.46 11.58 -3.66
C ARG A 9 -16.97 11.44 -3.54
N PHE A 10 -17.62 12.27 -2.74
CA PHE A 10 -19.07 12.26 -2.56
C PHE A 10 -19.82 12.89 -3.74
N GLN A 11 -19.17 13.77 -4.51
CA GLN A 11 -19.70 14.26 -5.78
C GLN A 11 -19.73 13.17 -6.88
N ALA A 12 -18.87 12.14 -6.77
CA ALA A 12 -18.82 11.06 -7.74
C ALA A 12 -19.95 10.04 -7.53
N VAL A 13 -20.82 9.90 -8.53
CA VAL A 13 -21.89 8.90 -8.56
C VAL A 13 -21.34 7.55 -9.01
N ARG A 14 -21.63 6.49 -8.26
CA ARG A 14 -21.16 5.13 -8.54
C ARG A 14 -22.24 4.26 -9.19
N GLY A 15 -21.98 3.83 -10.42
CA GLY A 15 -22.73 2.77 -11.10
C GLY A 15 -22.33 1.36 -10.64
N LYS A 16 -23.31 0.46 -10.52
CA LYS A 16 -23.09 -0.95 -10.18
C LYS A 16 -23.79 -1.86 -11.17
N LYS A 17 -23.11 -2.93 -11.58
CA LYS A 17 -23.68 -4.05 -12.33
C LYS A 17 -23.02 -5.35 -11.87
N ALA A 18 -23.80 -6.40 -11.71
CA ALA A 18 -23.29 -7.71 -11.33
C ALA A 18 -22.90 -8.48 -12.61
N VAL A 19 -21.69 -9.05 -12.61
CA VAL A 19 -21.15 -9.85 -13.70
C VAL A 19 -20.47 -11.08 -13.10
N ARG A 20 -20.47 -12.21 -13.82
CA ARG A 20 -19.77 -13.42 -13.39
C ARG A 20 -18.27 -13.22 -13.49
N ILE A 21 -17.52 -13.75 -12.52
CA ILE A 21 -16.08 -13.50 -12.37
C ILE A 21 -15.23 -13.90 -13.59
N PHE A 22 -15.66 -14.93 -14.33
CA PHE A 22 -14.98 -15.46 -15.52
C PHE A 22 -15.57 -14.95 -16.85
N ASP A 23 -16.65 -14.15 -16.80
CA ASP A 23 -17.34 -13.67 -18.00
C ASP A 23 -16.69 -12.39 -18.54
N LEU A 24 -15.45 -12.53 -19.04
CA LEU A 24 -14.69 -11.41 -19.60
C LEU A 24 -15.18 -10.99 -20.99
N ASN A 25 -15.92 -11.86 -21.69
CA ASN A 25 -16.55 -11.57 -22.97
C ASN A 25 -17.88 -10.81 -22.82
N ASN A 26 -18.26 -10.48 -21.59
CA ASN A 26 -19.42 -9.64 -21.32
C ASN A 26 -19.22 -8.25 -21.95
N LYS A 27 -20.22 -7.76 -22.69
CA LYS A 27 -20.17 -6.46 -23.38
C LYS A 27 -19.83 -5.31 -22.43
N ASP A 28 -20.35 -5.32 -21.20
CA ASP A 28 -20.07 -4.25 -20.24
C ASP A 28 -18.64 -4.32 -19.70
N VAL A 29 -18.10 -5.54 -19.55
CA VAL A 29 -16.70 -5.74 -19.13
C VAL A 29 -15.76 -5.27 -20.24
N GLN A 30 -16.04 -5.61 -21.50
CA GLN A 30 -15.26 -5.18 -22.65
C GLN A 30 -15.27 -3.65 -22.79
N LYS A 31 -16.44 -2.99 -22.65
CA LYS A 31 -16.53 -1.51 -22.60
C LYS A 31 -15.63 -0.92 -21.52
N MET A 32 -15.60 -1.51 -20.33
CA MET A 32 -14.74 -1.06 -19.23
C MET A 32 -13.25 -1.30 -19.50
N GLN A 33 -12.90 -2.40 -20.17
CA GLN A 33 -11.53 -2.70 -20.59
C GLN A 33 -11.04 -1.70 -21.65
N GLU A 34 -11.86 -1.41 -22.66
CA GLU A 34 -11.60 -0.39 -23.68
C GLU A 34 -11.43 1.00 -23.06
N ALA A 35 -12.29 1.35 -22.10
CA ALA A 35 -12.15 2.60 -21.38
C ALA A 35 -10.85 2.68 -20.57
N LEU A 36 -10.40 1.58 -19.97
CA LEU A 36 -9.13 1.58 -19.23
C LEU A 36 -7.90 1.62 -20.13
N LEU A 37 -8.02 1.11 -21.36
CA LEU A 37 -7.00 1.27 -22.40
C LEU A 37 -6.85 2.74 -22.81
N SER A 38 -7.80 3.62 -22.50
CA SER A 38 -7.66 5.05 -22.78
C SER A 38 -6.52 5.68 -22.00
N ARG A 39 -5.75 6.55 -22.66
CA ARG A 39 -4.66 7.32 -22.06
C ARG A 39 -5.17 8.40 -21.10
N LYS A 40 -6.32 9.01 -21.41
CA LYS A 40 -6.96 10.05 -20.61
C LYS A 40 -8.26 9.53 -19.98
N SER A 41 -8.80 10.32 -19.04
CA SER A 41 -10.15 10.11 -18.53
C SER A 41 -11.15 10.04 -19.69
N VAL A 42 -12.08 9.08 -19.60
CA VAL A 42 -13.12 8.87 -20.61
C VAL A 42 -14.36 9.67 -20.27
N GLU A 43 -15.05 10.15 -21.29
CA GLU A 43 -16.41 10.66 -21.13
C GLU A 43 -17.38 9.49 -20.99
N ALA A 44 -18.38 9.65 -20.14
CA ALA A 44 -19.32 8.60 -19.82
C ALA A 44 -20.75 9.15 -19.73
N GLU A 45 -21.67 8.50 -20.44
CA GLU A 45 -23.11 8.67 -20.27
C GLU A 45 -23.66 7.47 -19.52
N VAL A 46 -24.46 7.71 -18.49
CA VAL A 46 -24.94 6.67 -17.60
C VAL A 46 -26.44 6.81 -17.37
N LYS A 47 -27.18 5.74 -17.65
CA LYS A 47 -28.60 5.61 -17.29
C LYS A 47 -28.74 4.67 -16.09
N PHE A 48 -29.29 5.17 -14.99
CA PHE A 48 -29.51 4.39 -13.78
C PHE A 48 -30.93 3.82 -13.73
N LYS A 49 -31.08 2.60 -13.21
CA LYS A 49 -32.39 1.99 -12.97
C LYS A 49 -33.18 2.69 -11.87
N ASN A 50 -32.48 3.28 -10.91
CA ASN A 50 -33.05 3.95 -9.75
C ASN A 50 -32.22 5.20 -9.44
N THR A 51 -32.81 6.17 -8.75
CA THR A 51 -32.09 7.36 -8.27
C THR A 51 -30.87 6.95 -7.43
N PRO A 52 -29.65 7.43 -7.74
CA PRO A 52 -28.48 7.23 -6.89
C PRO A 52 -28.70 7.82 -5.50
N LYS A 53 -28.48 7.01 -4.46
CA LYS A 53 -28.67 7.43 -3.06
C LYS A 53 -27.56 6.90 -2.16
N GLY A 54 -27.40 7.56 -1.00
CA GLY A 54 -26.53 7.17 0.09
C GLY A 54 -25.05 7.52 -0.10
N PHE A 55 -24.25 7.22 0.91
CA PHE A 55 -22.80 7.21 0.86
C PHE A 55 -22.31 6.00 1.64
N ARG A 56 -21.11 5.51 1.34
CA ARG A 56 -20.50 4.38 2.07
C ARG A 56 -19.09 4.72 2.45
N ILE A 57 -18.80 4.60 3.74
CA ILE A 57 -17.47 4.65 4.33
C ILE A 57 -17.20 3.27 4.91
N SER A 58 -15.99 2.75 4.72
CA SER A 58 -15.58 1.45 5.21
C SER A 58 -14.07 1.42 5.37
N LEU A 59 -13.57 0.51 6.21
CA LEU A 59 -12.16 0.19 6.30
C LEU A 59 -11.61 -0.48 5.06
N ASP A 60 -12.46 -1.25 4.40
CA ASP A 60 -12.05 -2.15 3.34
C ASP A 60 -12.02 -1.48 1.97
N HIS A 61 -12.64 -0.31 1.84
CA HIS A 61 -12.74 0.41 0.59
C HIS A 61 -12.77 1.92 0.79
N GLN A 62 -12.33 2.62 -0.25
CA GLN A 62 -12.38 4.07 -0.29
C GLN A 62 -13.84 4.56 -0.19
N PRO A 63 -14.08 5.71 0.45
CA PRO A 63 -15.40 6.32 0.52
C PRO A 63 -16.03 6.46 -0.87
N PHE A 64 -17.30 6.10 -0.98
CA PHE A 64 -18.10 6.23 -2.20
C PHE A 64 -19.28 7.18 -1.98
N GLY A 65 -19.52 8.03 -2.99
CA GLY A 65 -20.74 8.82 -3.10
C GLY A 65 -21.98 7.99 -3.46
N PRO A 66 -23.08 8.68 -3.86
CA PRO A 66 -24.34 8.08 -4.24
C PRO A 66 -24.19 6.94 -5.23
N SER A 67 -24.86 5.81 -4.99
CA SER A 67 -24.73 4.62 -5.81
C SER A 67 -26.07 4.12 -6.32
N ALA A 68 -26.11 3.63 -7.56
CA ALA A 68 -27.29 2.98 -8.14
C ALA A 68 -26.91 1.85 -9.10
N PHE A 69 -27.87 0.98 -9.40
CA PHE A 69 -27.71 -0.05 -10.42
C PHE A 69 -27.83 0.56 -11.82
N LEU A 70 -26.97 0.12 -12.72
CA LEU A 70 -26.94 0.57 -14.11
C LEU A 70 -28.06 -0.08 -14.92
N GLU A 71 -28.75 0.73 -15.73
CA GLU A 71 -29.61 0.27 -16.82
C GLU A 71 -28.76 0.12 -18.09
N ASP A 72 -28.08 1.20 -18.48
CA ASP A 72 -27.15 1.24 -19.60
C ASP A 72 -26.05 2.29 -19.34
N PHE A 73 -24.92 2.16 -20.03
CA PHE A 73 -23.88 3.17 -20.06
C PHE A 73 -23.12 3.15 -21.38
N LYS A 74 -22.71 4.34 -21.82
CA LYS A 74 -21.83 4.55 -22.96
C LYS A 74 -20.55 5.18 -22.48
N LEU A 75 -19.43 4.68 -22.98
CA LEU A 75 -18.11 5.25 -22.73
C LEU A 75 -17.58 5.72 -24.08
N TYR A 76 -16.86 6.84 -24.05
CA TYR A 76 -16.20 7.41 -25.21
C TYR A 76 -14.69 7.35 -24.95
N PRO A 77 -14.01 6.26 -25.38
CA PRO A 77 -12.58 6.09 -25.18
C PRO A 77 -11.76 7.20 -25.84
N SER A 78 -10.65 7.56 -25.21
CA SER A 78 -9.66 8.47 -25.81
C SER A 78 -8.61 7.68 -26.62
N SER A 79 -7.53 8.34 -27.02
CA SER A 79 -6.35 7.66 -27.57
C SER A 79 -5.83 6.55 -26.64
N THR A 80 -5.34 5.47 -27.23
CA THR A 80 -4.91 4.26 -26.52
C THR A 80 -3.58 4.44 -25.78
N ASP A 81 -3.48 3.84 -24.61
CA ASP A 81 -2.25 3.63 -23.85
C ASP A 81 -1.56 2.36 -24.34
N PHE A 82 -0.62 2.53 -25.28
CA PHE A 82 0.12 1.42 -25.92
C PHE A 82 0.78 0.46 -24.92
N LYS A 83 1.12 0.94 -23.72
CA LYS A 83 1.73 0.11 -22.68
C LYS A 83 0.72 -0.89 -22.15
N LEU A 84 -0.50 -0.43 -21.84
CA LEU A 84 -1.58 -1.31 -21.38
C LEU A 84 -2.10 -2.20 -22.49
N GLU A 85 -2.21 -1.68 -23.70
CA GLU A 85 -2.62 -2.43 -24.88
C GLU A 85 -1.69 -3.62 -25.13
N LYS A 86 -0.38 -3.38 -25.09
CA LYS A 86 0.64 -4.42 -25.28
C LYS A 86 0.46 -5.59 -24.30
N VAL A 87 0.34 -5.31 -23.01
CA VAL A 87 0.12 -6.37 -21.99
C VAL A 87 -1.27 -7.00 -22.08
N PHE A 88 -2.28 -6.24 -22.53
CA PHE A 88 -3.63 -6.75 -22.68
C PHE A 88 -3.74 -7.74 -23.84
N TYR A 89 -3.05 -7.52 -24.96
CA TYR A 89 -3.08 -8.46 -26.09
C TYR A 89 -2.01 -9.57 -26.00
N ASP A 90 -1.16 -9.54 -24.98
CA ASP A 90 -0.22 -10.63 -24.68
C ASP A 90 -0.89 -11.67 -23.76
N PHE A 91 -1.34 -12.78 -24.37
CA PHE A 91 -2.07 -13.84 -23.67
C PHE A 91 -1.16 -14.84 -22.94
N ASP A 92 0.14 -14.85 -23.25
CA ASP A 92 1.13 -15.75 -22.64
C ASP A 92 1.87 -15.10 -21.46
N LEU A 93 1.79 -13.77 -21.35
CA LEU A 93 2.44 -13.01 -20.29
C LEU A 93 1.77 -13.22 -18.93
N LYS A 94 2.59 -13.63 -17.94
CA LYS A 94 2.12 -13.80 -16.55
C LYS A 94 1.74 -12.47 -15.93
N ALA A 95 0.73 -12.47 -15.05
CA ALA A 95 0.24 -11.26 -14.39
C ALA A 95 1.35 -10.53 -13.60
N SER A 96 2.24 -11.28 -12.93
CA SER A 96 3.36 -10.71 -12.18
C SER A 96 4.39 -10.01 -13.08
N GLU A 97 4.67 -10.60 -14.24
CA GLU A 97 5.57 -10.03 -15.25
C GLU A 97 4.95 -8.80 -15.90
N ALA A 98 3.67 -8.86 -16.25
CA ALA A 98 2.89 -7.73 -16.76
C ALA A 98 2.90 -6.54 -15.79
N VAL A 99 2.61 -6.77 -14.51
CA VAL A 99 2.65 -5.74 -13.45
C VAL A 99 4.04 -5.12 -13.34
N SER A 100 5.09 -5.96 -13.28
CA SER A 100 6.47 -5.49 -13.18
C SER A 100 6.90 -4.67 -14.40
N TRP A 101 6.51 -5.10 -15.60
CA TRP A 101 6.79 -4.40 -16.84
C TRP A 101 6.08 -3.05 -16.91
N LEU A 102 4.78 -3.00 -16.59
CA LEU A 102 4.00 -1.77 -16.54
C LEU A 102 4.58 -0.77 -15.54
N TYR A 103 4.93 -1.24 -14.34
CA TYR A 103 5.55 -0.43 -13.29
C TYR A 103 6.89 0.17 -13.75
N ARG A 104 7.78 -0.64 -14.32
CA ARG A 104 9.06 -0.17 -14.88
C ARG A 104 8.88 0.87 -15.98
N ASN A 105 7.83 0.72 -16.79
CA ASN A 105 7.46 1.67 -17.83
C ASN A 105 6.65 2.86 -17.30
N LYS A 106 6.64 3.11 -15.98
CA LYS A 106 6.04 4.29 -15.33
C LYS A 106 4.53 4.41 -15.57
N VAL A 107 3.83 3.30 -15.76
CA VAL A 107 2.36 3.29 -15.73
C VAL A 107 1.91 3.51 -14.27
N PRO A 108 0.95 4.42 -14.00
CA PRO A 108 0.49 4.66 -12.64
C PRO A 108 -0.01 3.38 -11.95
N ILE A 109 0.41 3.14 -10.71
CA ILE A 109 0.04 1.94 -9.94
C ILE A 109 -1.48 1.76 -9.87
N SER A 110 -2.24 2.84 -9.70
CA SER A 110 -3.71 2.82 -9.72
C SER A 110 -4.29 2.24 -11.01
N LYS A 111 -3.68 2.56 -12.16
CA LYS A 111 -4.10 2.06 -13.47
C LYS A 111 -3.77 0.57 -13.63
N ILE A 112 -2.60 0.14 -13.12
CA ILE A 112 -2.23 -1.29 -13.06
C ILE A 112 -3.21 -2.08 -12.18
N GLN A 113 -3.60 -1.52 -11.03
CA GLN A 113 -4.59 -2.11 -10.11
C GLN A 113 -5.97 -2.25 -10.77
N GLN A 114 -6.41 -1.22 -11.49
CA GLN A 114 -7.65 -1.28 -12.27
C GLN A 114 -7.56 -2.34 -13.36
N ALA A 115 -6.44 -2.43 -14.08
CA ALA A 115 -6.26 -3.39 -15.17
C ALA A 115 -6.30 -4.84 -14.66
N LEU A 116 -5.67 -5.09 -13.51
CA LEU A 116 -5.79 -6.39 -12.85
C LEU A 116 -7.22 -6.66 -12.38
N SER A 117 -7.93 -5.65 -11.84
CA SER A 117 -9.29 -5.78 -11.31
C SER A 117 -10.31 -6.15 -12.39
N ILE A 118 -10.20 -5.58 -13.59
CA ILE A 118 -11.09 -5.87 -14.72
C ILE A 118 -10.59 -7.00 -15.62
N GLY A 119 -9.62 -7.79 -15.14
CA GLY A 119 -9.18 -9.01 -15.82
C GLY A 119 -8.40 -8.79 -17.11
N MET A 120 -7.59 -7.73 -17.19
CA MET A 120 -6.74 -7.47 -18.38
C MET A 120 -5.36 -8.14 -18.31
N LEU A 121 -4.90 -8.58 -17.13
CA LEU A 121 -3.53 -9.02 -16.93
C LEU A 121 -3.43 -10.52 -16.61
N GLY A 122 -2.46 -11.20 -17.22
CA GLY A 122 -2.13 -12.59 -16.96
C GLY A 122 -2.65 -13.58 -17.99
N VAL A 123 -2.27 -14.85 -17.84
CA VAL A 123 -2.68 -15.96 -18.72
C VAL A 123 -4.11 -16.44 -18.40
N ARG A 124 -4.42 -16.63 -17.11
CA ARG A 124 -5.74 -17.07 -16.62
C ARG A 124 -6.49 -15.88 -16.03
N ARG A 125 -6.99 -15.03 -16.91
CA ARG A 125 -7.64 -13.78 -16.55
C ARG A 125 -9.01 -14.03 -15.91
N ARG A 126 -9.34 -13.18 -14.95
CA ARG A 126 -10.64 -13.13 -14.27
C ARG A 126 -10.84 -11.74 -13.69
N LEU A 127 -12.08 -11.38 -13.41
CA LEU A 127 -12.36 -10.20 -12.60
C LEU A 127 -11.79 -10.43 -11.19
N VAL A 128 -11.12 -9.43 -10.64
CA VAL A 128 -10.51 -9.50 -9.31
C VAL A 128 -11.09 -8.37 -8.46
N PRO A 129 -11.57 -8.65 -7.23
CA PRO A 129 -12.02 -7.61 -6.32
C PRO A 129 -10.95 -6.53 -6.13
N THR A 130 -11.35 -5.25 -6.16
CA THR A 130 -10.42 -4.10 -6.13
C THR A 130 -9.41 -4.17 -4.98
N ARG A 131 -9.83 -4.60 -3.79
CA ARG A 131 -8.94 -4.79 -2.62
C ARG A 131 -7.83 -5.81 -2.90
N TRP A 132 -8.17 -6.93 -3.52
CA TRP A 132 -7.20 -7.96 -3.87
C TRP A 132 -6.29 -7.49 -4.99
N SER A 133 -6.81 -6.75 -5.97
CA SER A 133 -5.99 -6.15 -7.02
C SER A 133 -4.97 -5.15 -6.47
N ILE A 134 -5.39 -4.29 -5.52
CA ILE A 134 -4.51 -3.36 -4.81
C ILE A 134 -3.36 -4.13 -4.16
N THR A 135 -3.71 -5.11 -3.33
CA THR A 135 -2.73 -5.88 -2.56
C THR A 135 -1.80 -6.68 -3.48
N ALA A 136 -2.34 -7.35 -4.50
CA ALA A 136 -1.56 -8.17 -5.41
C ALA A 136 -0.56 -7.35 -6.24
N VAL A 137 -0.96 -6.15 -6.69
CA VAL A 137 -0.06 -5.25 -7.41
C VAL A 137 1.04 -4.72 -6.49
N ASP A 138 0.69 -4.23 -5.29
CA ASP A 138 1.67 -3.71 -4.34
C ASP A 138 2.65 -4.82 -3.89
N ASP A 139 2.16 -6.03 -3.64
CA ASP A 139 3.00 -7.18 -3.29
C ASP A 139 3.95 -7.57 -4.43
N THR A 140 3.44 -7.61 -5.67
CA THR A 140 4.25 -7.93 -6.85
C THR A 140 5.36 -6.91 -7.08
N ILE A 141 5.03 -5.61 -7.02
CA ILE A 141 6.00 -4.53 -7.18
C ILE A 141 7.04 -4.59 -6.06
N GLY A 142 6.61 -4.75 -4.81
CA GLY A 142 7.50 -4.85 -3.66
C GLY A 142 8.48 -6.03 -3.79
N LYS A 143 7.98 -7.23 -4.13
CA LYS A 143 8.83 -8.41 -4.36
C LYS A 143 9.81 -8.19 -5.49
N PHE A 144 9.36 -7.68 -6.63
CA PHE A 144 10.21 -7.39 -7.79
C PHE A 144 11.40 -6.48 -7.43
N LEU A 145 11.15 -5.42 -6.66
CA LEU A 145 12.20 -4.51 -6.20
C LEU A 145 13.11 -5.15 -5.15
N LEU A 146 12.52 -5.88 -4.20
CA LEU A 146 13.25 -6.49 -3.08
C LEU A 146 14.22 -7.59 -3.51
N GLU A 147 13.91 -8.34 -4.57
CA GLU A 147 14.85 -9.27 -5.19
C GLU A 147 16.19 -8.60 -5.56
N LYS A 148 16.16 -7.32 -5.94
CA LYS A 148 17.38 -6.54 -6.22
C LYS A 148 17.95 -5.92 -4.95
N VAL A 149 17.12 -5.30 -4.12
CA VAL A 149 17.54 -4.69 -2.85
C VAL A 149 18.32 -5.65 -1.97
N LYS A 150 17.91 -6.92 -1.90
CA LYS A 150 18.58 -7.96 -1.10
C LYS A 150 20.03 -8.22 -1.49
N THR A 151 20.43 -7.84 -2.71
CA THR A 151 21.80 -7.99 -3.22
C THR A 151 22.70 -6.78 -2.96
N TYR A 152 22.13 -5.67 -2.49
CA TYR A 152 22.85 -4.43 -2.27
C TYR A 152 23.54 -4.37 -0.90
N PRO A 153 24.61 -3.57 -0.76
CA PRO A 153 25.24 -3.35 0.53
C PRO A 153 24.28 -2.71 1.53
N GLN A 154 24.46 -3.05 2.81
CA GLN A 154 23.67 -2.49 3.89
C GLN A 154 23.97 -1.00 4.07
N ILE A 155 23.00 -0.24 4.59
CA ILE A 155 23.27 1.08 5.14
C ILE A 155 24.19 0.98 6.37
N SER A 156 24.93 2.04 6.68
CA SER A 156 25.89 2.09 7.80
C SER A 156 25.33 2.74 9.06
N GLU A 157 24.20 3.43 8.94
CA GLU A 157 23.63 4.32 9.94
C GLU A 157 22.15 4.01 10.22
N PHE A 158 21.65 4.48 11.36
CA PHE A 158 20.21 4.48 11.63
C PHE A 158 19.58 5.72 11.01
N ARG A 159 18.46 5.54 10.32
CA ARG A 159 17.71 6.63 9.69
C ARG A 159 16.29 6.61 10.21
N VAL A 160 15.83 7.73 10.76
CA VAL A 160 14.45 7.90 11.19
C VAL A 160 13.77 8.94 10.32
N TYR A 161 12.71 8.52 9.65
CA TYR A 161 11.78 9.41 8.99
C TYR A 161 10.57 9.61 9.88
N TYR A 162 10.10 10.85 9.97
CA TYR A 162 8.90 11.21 10.72
C TYR A 162 7.98 12.05 9.85
N LYS A 163 6.67 11.78 9.90
CA LYS A 163 5.68 12.65 9.27
C LYS A 163 4.34 12.54 9.97
N GLU A 164 3.74 13.70 10.22
CA GLU A 164 2.32 13.80 10.53
C GLU A 164 1.55 14.12 9.26
N TYR A 165 0.53 13.31 8.96
CA TYR A 165 -0.31 13.55 7.80
C TYR A 165 -1.68 12.89 7.96
N LEU A 166 -2.75 13.65 7.74
CA LEU A 166 -4.14 13.20 7.83
C LEU A 166 -4.45 12.49 9.15
N ASP A 167 -4.07 13.08 10.29
CA ASP A 167 -4.27 12.51 11.64
C ASP A 167 -3.58 11.16 11.84
N ASN A 168 -2.48 10.93 11.11
CA ASN A 168 -1.58 9.82 11.32
C ASN A 168 -0.20 10.33 11.66
N ARG A 169 0.45 9.73 12.66
CA ARG A 169 1.89 9.88 12.88
C ARG A 169 2.62 8.67 12.34
N TRP A 170 3.56 8.93 11.44
CA TRP A 170 4.36 7.90 10.79
C TRP A 170 5.80 8.00 11.25
N ILE A 171 6.36 6.84 11.60
CA ILE A 171 7.78 6.63 11.79
C ILE A 171 8.23 5.54 10.82
N VAL A 172 9.31 5.78 10.08
CA VAL A 172 10.07 4.72 9.41
C VAL A 172 11.48 4.73 9.96
N LEU A 173 11.84 3.67 10.65
CA LEU A 173 13.19 3.39 11.10
C LEU A 173 13.85 2.45 10.10
N MET A 174 14.92 2.90 9.45
CA MET A 174 15.84 2.04 8.71
C MET A 174 17.11 1.84 9.53
N PHE A 175 17.62 0.62 9.58
CA PHE A 175 18.83 0.28 10.36
C PHE A 175 19.77 -0.67 9.61
N PRO A 176 21.08 -0.69 9.95
CA PRO A 176 22.06 -1.58 9.35
C PRO A 176 21.71 -3.06 9.56
N SER A 177 21.18 -3.69 8.52
CA SER A 177 20.81 -5.11 8.54
C SER A 177 20.55 -5.63 7.13
N TYR A 178 20.57 -6.95 6.98
CA TYR A 178 19.93 -7.60 5.84
C TYR A 178 18.43 -7.32 5.87
N TRP A 179 17.77 -7.46 4.71
CA TRP A 179 16.35 -7.19 4.60
C TRP A 179 15.57 -7.96 5.67
N GLN A 180 14.85 -7.19 6.45
CA GLN A 180 13.79 -7.61 7.33
C GLN A 180 12.85 -6.42 7.43
N TYR A 181 11.56 -6.71 7.54
CA TYR A 181 10.55 -5.68 7.49
C TYR A 181 9.46 -5.95 8.50
N GLU A 182 9.12 -4.93 9.27
CA GLU A 182 7.97 -4.93 10.15
C GLU A 182 7.18 -3.65 9.97
N SER A 183 5.86 -3.77 9.98
CA SER A 183 4.96 -2.63 10.05
C SER A 183 3.89 -2.88 11.08
N ILE A 184 3.69 -1.90 11.97
CA ILE A 184 2.76 -1.96 13.10
C ILE A 184 1.91 -0.70 13.08
N GLU A 185 0.60 -0.90 13.17
CA GLU A 185 -0.39 0.16 13.26
C GLU A 185 -1.04 0.12 14.65
N ALA A 186 -1.19 1.30 15.24
CA ALA A 186 -1.95 1.51 16.46
C ALA A 186 -3.15 2.42 16.16
N TRP A 187 -4.35 1.90 16.37
CA TRP A 187 -5.62 2.57 16.14
C TRP A 187 -6.15 3.10 17.46
N TYR A 188 -6.25 4.42 17.60
CA TYR A 188 -6.77 5.06 18.79
C TYR A 188 -8.29 4.84 18.96
N PRO A 189 -8.78 4.80 20.21
CA PRO A 189 -10.21 4.91 20.49
C PRO A 189 -10.82 6.11 19.77
N GLY A 190 -12.07 5.98 19.32
CA GLY A 190 -12.77 7.07 18.61
C GLY A 190 -12.52 7.11 17.10
N THR A 191 -11.63 6.26 16.58
CA THR A 191 -11.53 5.99 15.14
C THR A 191 -12.67 5.06 14.68
N ILE A 192 -12.31 3.85 14.28
CA ILE A 192 -13.17 2.73 13.89
C ILE A 192 -13.14 1.61 14.95
N VAL A 193 -12.41 1.83 16.04
CA VAL A 193 -12.29 0.94 17.19
C VAL A 193 -12.66 1.68 18.47
N ASP A 194 -13.27 0.97 19.42
CA ASP A 194 -13.68 1.54 20.72
C ASP A 194 -12.52 1.59 21.72
N THR A 195 -11.47 0.78 21.50
CA THR A 195 -10.29 0.67 22.37
C THR A 195 -9.02 0.68 21.54
N LEU A 196 -7.90 1.08 22.14
CA LEU A 196 -6.59 1.05 21.49
C LEU A 196 -6.30 -0.35 20.91
N ALA A 197 -6.25 -0.44 19.58
CA ALA A 197 -5.98 -1.69 18.88
C ALA A 197 -4.61 -1.60 18.19
N ILE A 198 -3.72 -2.55 18.50
CA ILE A 198 -2.37 -2.60 17.91
C ILE A 198 -2.24 -3.90 17.14
N GLY A 199 -1.87 -3.79 15.86
CA GLY A 199 -1.65 -4.93 14.98
C GLY A 199 -0.46 -4.69 14.08
N GLY A 200 0.23 -5.76 13.69
CA GLY A 200 1.38 -5.66 12.83
C GLY A 200 1.83 -6.99 12.26
N ASP A 201 2.69 -6.93 11.26
CA ASP A 201 3.27 -8.09 10.63
C ASP A 201 4.74 -7.90 10.33
N TYR A 202 5.45 -9.02 10.36
CA TYR A 202 6.88 -9.12 10.13
C TYR A 202 7.18 -10.10 8.99
N GLU A 203 8.15 -9.75 8.15
CA GLU A 203 8.87 -10.68 7.30
C GLU A 203 10.39 -10.58 7.53
N GLY A 204 11.07 -11.71 7.42
CA GLY A 204 12.53 -11.74 7.47
C GLY A 204 13.13 -11.56 6.08
N PHE A 205 14.27 -12.21 5.86
CA PHE A 205 14.90 -12.21 4.54
C PHE A 205 14.03 -12.90 3.49
N GLU A 206 13.34 -13.99 3.86
CA GLU A 206 12.36 -14.65 3.01
C GLU A 206 11.01 -13.92 3.04
N PHE A 207 10.35 -13.87 1.89
CA PHE A 207 9.04 -13.22 1.78
C PHE A 207 7.98 -13.95 2.59
N LYS A 208 7.06 -13.17 3.19
CA LYS A 208 5.89 -13.73 3.86
C LYS A 208 5.05 -14.58 2.90
N LYS A 209 4.66 -15.78 3.35
CA LYS A 209 3.78 -16.70 2.62
C LYS A 209 2.30 -16.43 2.88
N ASP A 210 1.96 -16.11 4.13
CA ASP A 210 0.59 -15.83 4.54
C ASP A 210 0.20 -14.37 4.25
N TYR A 211 -1.11 -14.10 4.22
CA TYR A 211 -1.61 -12.74 4.10
C TYR A 211 -1.30 -11.92 5.36
N ALA A 212 -0.91 -10.65 5.20
CA ALA A 212 -0.70 -9.76 6.35
C ALA A 212 -2.02 -9.49 7.10
N SER A 213 -1.99 -9.65 8.42
CA SER A 213 -3.10 -9.44 9.35
C SER A 213 -3.68 -8.02 9.28
N ILE A 214 -2.83 -7.00 9.16
CA ILE A 214 -3.26 -5.60 9.01
C ILE A 214 -3.71 -5.27 7.56
N GLY A 215 -3.58 -6.21 6.63
CA GLY A 215 -4.11 -6.12 5.28
C GLY A 215 -3.23 -5.35 4.28
N GLY A 216 -3.88 -4.69 3.32
CA GLY A 216 -3.21 -4.11 2.15
C GLY A 216 -2.22 -2.98 2.45
N CYS A 217 -2.40 -2.27 3.58
CA CYS A 217 -1.47 -1.21 4.01
C CYS A 217 -0.04 -1.75 4.22
N TRP A 218 0.08 -2.99 4.71
CA TRP A 218 1.38 -3.63 4.93
C TRP A 218 2.18 -3.78 3.63
N TYR A 219 1.53 -4.27 2.57
CA TYR A 219 2.15 -4.47 1.26
C TYR A 219 2.46 -3.15 0.55
N ALA A 220 1.55 -2.18 0.66
CA ALA A 220 1.75 -0.84 0.13
C ALA A 220 2.97 -0.16 0.75
N ALA A 221 3.08 -0.21 2.09
CA ALA A 221 4.19 0.39 2.81
C ALA A 221 5.52 -0.30 2.48
N ARG A 222 5.51 -1.63 2.42
CA ARG A 222 6.68 -2.43 2.00
C ARG A 222 7.16 -2.04 0.61
N ALA A 223 6.24 -1.86 -0.34
CA ALA A 223 6.58 -1.48 -1.71
C ALA A 223 7.23 -0.09 -1.77
N MET A 224 6.78 0.89 -0.98
CA MET A 224 7.38 2.24 -0.97
C MET A 224 8.78 2.24 -0.36
N VAL A 225 9.00 1.45 0.68
CA VAL A 225 10.35 1.30 1.25
C VAL A 225 11.27 0.57 0.28
N ALA A 226 10.77 -0.47 -0.39
CA ALA A 226 11.52 -1.16 -1.43
C ALA A 226 11.90 -0.21 -2.59
N GLU A 227 10.99 0.68 -3.00
CA GLU A 227 11.24 1.73 -4.00
C GLU A 227 12.42 2.63 -3.58
N LYS A 228 12.39 3.14 -2.35
CA LYS A 228 13.46 3.98 -1.78
C LYS A 228 14.82 3.27 -1.73
N LEU A 229 14.87 2.06 -1.18
CA LEU A 229 16.11 1.28 -1.05
C LEU A 229 16.68 0.86 -2.41
N PHE A 230 15.79 0.55 -3.36
CA PHE A 230 16.18 0.24 -4.73
C PHE A 230 16.82 1.44 -5.44
N GLU A 231 16.24 2.63 -5.29
CA GLU A 231 16.78 3.88 -5.84
C GLU A 231 18.17 4.20 -5.27
N GLU A 232 18.36 4.03 -3.96
CA GLU A 232 19.65 4.29 -3.30
C GLU A 232 20.68 3.18 -3.51
N ARG A 233 20.27 2.04 -4.09
CA ARG A 233 21.07 0.81 -4.19
C ARG A 233 21.66 0.40 -2.84
N ARG A 234 20.80 0.33 -1.83
CA ARG A 234 21.13 -0.08 -0.47
C ARG A 234 20.12 -1.08 0.05
N GLN A 235 20.51 -1.80 1.09
CA GLN A 235 19.64 -2.68 1.88
C GLN A 235 19.58 -2.18 3.33
N ALA A 236 18.46 -2.42 4.00
CA ALA A 236 18.31 -2.14 5.41
C ALA A 236 17.29 -3.09 6.04
N GLY A 237 17.36 -3.24 7.36
CA GLY A 237 16.20 -3.63 8.15
C GLY A 237 15.28 -2.42 8.31
N VAL A 238 13.96 -2.66 8.33
CA VAL A 238 12.96 -1.59 8.29
C VAL A 238 11.87 -1.87 9.31
N LEU A 239 11.57 -0.88 10.15
CA LEU A 239 10.44 -0.87 11.06
C LEU A 239 9.56 0.36 10.77
N ILE A 240 8.28 0.14 10.53
CA ILE A 240 7.28 1.20 10.38
C ILE A 240 6.36 1.17 11.60
N LEU A 241 6.24 2.32 12.26
CA LEU A 241 5.27 2.53 13.34
C LEU A 241 4.29 3.61 12.89
N ARG A 242 3.00 3.33 13.04
CA ARG A 242 1.93 4.24 12.64
C ARG A 242 0.92 4.40 13.76
N GLU A 243 0.75 5.63 14.23
CA GLU A 243 -0.37 6.00 15.11
C GLU A 243 -1.49 6.59 14.26
N ILE A 244 -2.70 6.10 14.46
CA ILE A 244 -3.90 6.49 13.74
C ILE A 244 -4.85 7.10 14.76
N HIS A 245 -4.96 8.44 14.75
CA HIS A 245 -5.69 9.20 15.76
C HIS A 245 -7.18 9.35 15.42
N GLU A 246 -7.98 9.72 16.42
CA GLU A 246 -9.45 9.74 16.44
C GLU A 246 -10.11 10.42 15.22
N ASN A 247 -9.50 11.46 14.65
CA ASN A 247 -10.05 12.18 13.50
C ASN A 247 -9.79 11.49 12.14
N TYR A 248 -9.03 10.39 12.12
CA TYR A 248 -8.72 9.69 10.88
C TYR A 248 -9.93 8.93 10.33
N VAL A 249 -10.30 9.27 9.09
CA VAL A 249 -11.29 8.52 8.33
C VAL A 249 -10.58 7.65 7.29
N PRO A 250 -10.88 6.34 7.19
CA PRO A 250 -10.30 5.45 6.18
C PRO A 250 -10.60 5.92 4.75
N ILE A 251 -9.57 6.46 4.08
CA ILE A 251 -9.63 6.90 2.67
C ILE A 251 -9.01 5.88 1.70
N GLY A 252 -8.52 4.76 2.23
CA GLY A 252 -7.94 3.63 1.50
C GLY A 252 -6.41 3.63 1.37
N VAL A 253 -5.89 2.48 0.91
CA VAL A 253 -4.46 2.13 0.88
C VAL A 253 -3.56 3.10 0.11
N TRP A 254 -4.13 3.90 -0.80
CA TRP A 254 -3.36 4.89 -1.55
C TRP A 254 -2.71 5.93 -0.63
N ASN A 255 -3.32 6.27 0.51
CA ASN A 255 -2.73 7.25 1.44
C ASN A 255 -1.40 6.74 2.01
N VAL A 256 -1.29 5.44 2.24
CA VAL A 256 -0.08 4.81 2.79
C VAL A 256 1.04 4.95 1.78
N ARG A 257 0.73 4.67 0.51
CA ARG A 257 1.71 4.81 -0.59
C ARG A 257 2.19 6.25 -0.74
N GLU A 258 1.27 7.20 -0.86
CA GLU A 258 1.64 8.59 -1.11
C GLU A 258 2.33 9.23 0.11
N THR A 259 1.88 8.93 1.32
CA THR A 259 2.51 9.45 2.55
C THR A 259 3.93 8.94 2.68
N LEU A 260 4.14 7.63 2.58
CA LEU A 260 5.46 7.04 2.70
C LEU A 260 6.37 7.43 1.54
N ARG A 261 5.89 7.44 0.29
CA ARG A 261 6.70 7.87 -0.86
C ARG A 261 7.17 9.31 -0.69
N ASN A 262 6.29 10.22 -0.25
CA ASN A 262 6.67 11.62 -0.05
C ASN A 262 7.61 11.78 1.15
N MET A 263 7.34 11.11 2.27
CA MET A 263 8.20 11.13 3.45
C MET A 263 9.60 10.59 3.16
N LEU A 264 9.72 9.49 2.41
CA LEU A 264 11.01 8.87 2.10
C LEU A 264 11.87 9.66 1.09
N LYS A 265 11.28 10.64 0.39
CA LYS A 265 12.02 11.62 -0.44
C LYS A 265 12.68 12.71 0.40
N GLU A 266 12.16 12.98 1.59
CA GLU A 266 12.73 13.96 2.51
C GLU A 266 14.02 13.42 3.13
N LYS A 267 14.80 14.29 3.78
CA LYS A 267 16.02 13.86 4.48
C LYS A 267 15.64 13.20 5.81
N PRO A 268 16.17 12.01 6.14
CA PRO A 268 15.97 11.41 7.45
C PRO A 268 16.81 12.10 8.52
N GLU A 269 16.40 11.94 9.77
CA GLU A 269 17.27 12.13 10.92
C GLU A 269 18.23 10.94 11.02
N ILE A 270 19.52 11.21 11.13
CA ILE A 270 20.58 10.19 11.13
C ILE A 270 21.12 10.00 12.55
N PHE A 271 21.26 8.74 12.96
CA PHE A 271 21.81 8.37 14.26
C PHE A 271 22.91 7.31 14.12
N ASP A 272 23.87 7.36 15.04
CA ASP A 272 24.98 6.41 15.16
C ASP A 272 24.62 5.16 15.99
N SER A 273 23.46 5.16 16.65
CA SER A 273 23.08 4.13 17.60
C SER A 273 21.57 3.93 17.68
N LEU A 274 21.19 2.70 18.03
CA LEU A 274 19.81 2.33 18.26
C LEU A 274 19.20 3.15 19.40
N GLU A 275 19.92 3.37 20.49
CA GLU A 275 19.40 4.09 21.66
C GLU A 275 19.01 5.53 21.34
N LYS A 276 19.86 6.26 20.59
CA LYS A 276 19.56 7.63 20.17
C LYS A 276 18.38 7.68 19.20
N SER A 277 18.30 6.74 18.25
CA SER A 277 17.16 6.67 17.31
C SER A 277 15.85 6.33 18.05
N LEU A 278 15.87 5.41 19.02
CA LEU A 278 14.70 5.08 19.83
C LEU A 278 14.28 6.23 20.76
N THR A 279 15.23 7.00 21.31
CA THR A 279 14.93 8.21 22.08
C THR A 279 14.20 9.24 21.24
N TYR A 280 14.65 9.46 20.00
CA TYR A 280 13.97 10.33 19.05
C TYR A 280 12.57 9.81 18.68
N ILE A 281 12.43 8.51 18.39
CA ILE A 281 11.12 7.92 18.08
C ILE A 281 10.15 8.11 19.26
N SER A 282 10.62 7.87 20.49
CA SER A 282 9.79 8.02 21.68
C SER A 282 9.35 9.46 21.97
N SER A 283 10.05 10.47 21.46
CA SER A 283 9.63 11.87 21.62
C SER A 283 8.62 12.33 20.57
N ARG A 284 8.36 11.52 19.54
CA ARG A 284 7.41 11.80 18.46
C ARG A 284 6.09 11.06 18.60
N LEU A 285 6.12 9.86 19.19
CA LEU A 285 4.94 9.01 19.38
C LEU A 285 4.25 9.32 20.71
N GLU A 286 2.92 9.22 20.74
CA GLU A 286 2.16 9.34 21.99
C GLU A 286 2.14 8.03 22.78
N ILE A 287 2.08 6.89 22.06
CA ILE A 287 2.13 5.57 22.68
C ILE A 287 3.55 5.35 23.22
N PRO A 288 3.70 5.02 24.52
CA PRO A 288 5.00 4.78 25.11
C PRO A 288 5.77 3.68 24.38
N LEU A 289 7.08 3.90 24.17
CA LEU A 289 7.94 2.96 23.44
C LEU A 289 7.86 1.51 23.97
N LYS A 290 7.63 1.33 25.28
CA LYS A 290 7.45 0.01 25.90
C LYS A 290 6.30 -0.80 25.27
N VAL A 291 5.22 -0.13 24.87
CA VAL A 291 4.07 -0.77 24.21
C VAL A 291 4.45 -1.21 22.79
N TRP A 292 5.17 -0.37 22.05
CA TRP A 292 5.71 -0.75 20.74
C TRP A 292 6.67 -1.93 20.83
N ILE A 293 7.58 -1.94 21.80
CA ILE A 293 8.50 -3.06 22.04
C ILE A 293 7.72 -4.34 22.35
N LYS A 294 6.64 -4.28 23.14
CA LYS A 294 5.81 -5.46 23.44
C LYS A 294 5.14 -6.04 22.19
N ASN A 295 4.87 -5.23 21.17
CA ASN A 295 4.18 -5.65 19.95
C ASN A 295 5.11 -5.89 18.75
N SER A 296 6.35 -5.40 18.78
CA SER A 296 7.33 -5.52 17.69
C SER A 296 8.27 -6.71 17.85
N LYS A 297 8.44 -7.48 16.78
CA LYS A 297 9.45 -8.54 16.66
C LYS A 297 10.84 -7.96 16.46
N ILE A 298 10.98 -6.91 15.66
CA ILE A 298 12.28 -6.24 15.43
C ILE A 298 12.80 -5.64 16.73
N LEU A 299 12.00 -4.83 17.42
CA LEU A 299 12.41 -4.18 18.66
C LEU A 299 12.74 -5.20 19.75
N LYS A 300 11.93 -6.26 19.92
CA LYS A 300 12.26 -7.35 20.85
C LYS A 300 13.61 -7.97 20.56
N SER A 301 13.92 -8.21 19.28
CA SER A 301 15.19 -8.82 18.89
C SER A 301 16.38 -7.95 19.25
N PHE A 302 16.28 -6.62 19.11
CA PHE A 302 17.32 -5.70 19.56
C PHE A 302 17.58 -5.76 21.06
N TYR A 303 16.52 -5.83 21.88
CA TYR A 303 16.66 -5.93 23.34
C TYR A 303 17.27 -7.27 23.76
N HIS A 304 16.84 -8.38 23.15
CA HIS A 304 17.39 -9.69 23.46
C HIS A 304 18.87 -9.82 23.04
N GLN A 305 19.22 -9.28 21.87
CA GLN A 305 20.60 -9.30 21.39
C GLN A 305 21.53 -8.40 22.21
N SER A 306 21.03 -7.26 22.70
CA SER A 306 21.78 -6.38 23.61
C SER A 306 22.09 -7.07 24.93
N ASN A 307 21.11 -7.81 25.49
CA ASN A 307 21.30 -8.60 26.70
C ASN A 307 22.35 -9.70 26.51
N ILE A 308 22.36 -10.39 25.36
CA ILE A 308 23.38 -11.41 25.05
C ILE A 308 24.77 -10.79 24.91
N LYS A 309 24.91 -9.66 24.19
CA LYS A 309 26.20 -8.97 24.06
C LYS A 309 26.72 -8.46 25.41
N GLN A 310 25.82 -7.99 26.29
CA GLN A 310 26.18 -7.56 27.64
C GLN A 310 26.59 -8.74 28.53
N PHE A 311 25.93 -9.89 28.39
CA PHE A 311 26.28 -11.14 29.09
C PHE A 311 27.67 -11.64 28.67
N LEU A 312 27.95 -11.73 27.36
CA LEU A 312 29.24 -12.17 26.85
C LEU A 312 30.38 -11.20 27.23
N ARG A 313 30.13 -9.89 27.34
CA ARG A 313 31.11 -8.90 27.83
C ARG A 313 31.44 -9.01 29.31
N LYS A 314 30.59 -9.64 30.13
CA LYS A 314 30.86 -9.87 31.56
C LYS A 314 31.62 -11.17 31.84
N THR A 315 31.85 -11.99 30.82
CA THR A 315 32.43 -13.35 30.95
C THR A 315 33.83 -13.44 30.33
N ILE A 316 34.46 -12.30 30.03
CA ILE A 316 35.86 -12.15 29.59
C ILE A 316 36.53 -11.21 30.59
#